data_AF-X0WE04-F1
#
_entry.id   AF-X0WE04-F1
#
_cell.length_a   1.000
_cell.length_b   1.000
_cell.length_c   1.000
_cell.angle_alpha   90.00
_cell.angle_beta   90.00
_cell.angle_gamma   90.00
#
_symmetry.space_group_name_H-M   'P 1'
#
loop_
_entity.id
_entity.type
_entity.pdbx_description
1 polymer ?
#
loop_
_entity_poly.entity_id
_entity_poly.type
_entity_poly.pdbx_seq_one_letter_code
_entity_poly.pdbx_strand_id
1 'polypeptide(L)'
;FALARGLVGDWSFEDSRDGFFRNNVGDELAAKVVGNVKSVEYKGTKCVRLGGEGYLEIAHNAKLNLAQGCTLEAWVAPDKIGPGGGRIIDKSRAGTSNGYLLDTYPGNSLRMIVEAGTLSYEAKLPPGEWAHVVATCDARDGAARLYINGSAVASSKAEPDAFVVSRGYVLQRWINACGGRGAYPIKFNGSIFTVDAQIGNEHFDGDYRRWGGMYWWQNTRLPYWSMPASGDFDLMQPLFRMYKNVLGLCRDKTK
;
A
#
# COMPACT_ATOMS: atom_id res chain seq x y z
N PHE A 1 -11.95 24.75 10.10
CA PHE A 1 -12.33 23.41 9.65
C PHE A 1 -12.88 22.64 10.84
N ALA A 2 -14.09 22.09 10.74
CA ALA A 2 -14.78 21.43 11.87
C ALA A 2 -14.14 20.06 12.16
N LEU A 3 -13.23 20.02 13.13
CA LEU A 3 -12.42 18.86 13.55
C LEU A 3 -13.08 17.94 14.59
N ALA A 4 -14.41 17.96 14.75
CA ALA A 4 -15.04 17.31 15.91
C ALA A 4 -15.30 15.79 15.77
N ARG A 5 -15.29 15.21 14.55
CA ARG A 5 -15.49 13.76 14.35
C ARG A 5 -14.18 13.09 13.94
N GLY A 6 -13.62 12.28 14.85
CA GLY A 6 -12.44 11.45 14.59
C GLY A 6 -11.10 12.03 15.08
N LEU A 7 -11.09 13.23 15.68
CA LEU A 7 -9.90 13.76 16.34
C LEU A 7 -9.54 12.91 17.56
N VAL A 8 -8.31 12.40 17.59
CA VAL A 8 -7.82 11.50 18.66
C VAL A 8 -6.91 12.23 19.64
N GLY A 9 -6.10 13.17 19.14
CA GLY A 9 -5.15 13.93 19.95
C GLY A 9 -5.01 15.35 19.41
N ASP A 10 -5.02 16.31 20.32
CA ASP A 10 -4.67 17.71 20.08
C ASP A 10 -3.82 18.16 21.25
N TRP A 11 -2.56 18.46 21.00
CA TRP A 11 -1.61 18.89 22.02
C TRP A 11 -1.16 20.31 21.72
N SER A 12 -1.73 21.26 22.47
CA SER A 12 -1.19 22.62 22.52
C SER A 12 0.00 22.66 23.48
N PHE A 13 1.06 23.38 23.09
CA PHE A 13 2.27 23.54 23.91
C PHE A 13 2.21 24.79 24.81
N GLU A 14 1.00 25.25 25.13
CA GLU A 14 0.77 26.48 25.89
C GLU A 14 1.08 26.33 27.38
N ASP A 15 0.70 25.18 27.95
CA ASP A 15 0.82 24.87 29.37
C ASP A 15 1.33 23.43 29.57
N SER A 16 2.52 23.29 30.14
CA SER A 16 3.01 22.00 30.65
C SER A 16 2.83 21.93 32.16
N ARG A 17 2.47 20.75 32.67
CA ARG A 17 2.35 20.47 34.12
C ARG A 17 3.03 19.15 34.44
N ASP A 18 3.92 19.17 35.42
CA ASP A 18 4.65 17.98 35.90
C ASP A 18 5.36 17.17 34.80
N GLY A 19 5.82 17.85 33.73
CA GLY A 19 6.46 17.21 32.58
C GLY A 19 5.50 16.61 31.56
N PHE A 20 4.22 16.99 31.57
CA PHE A 20 3.22 16.53 30.61
C PHE A 20 2.52 17.71 29.91
N PHE A 21 2.18 17.50 28.64
CA PHE A 21 1.24 18.32 27.88
C PHE A 21 -0.10 17.59 27.77
N ARG A 22 -1.19 18.28 28.12
CA ARG A 22 -2.54 17.71 28.07
C ARG A 22 -2.97 17.47 26.62
N ASN A 23 -3.74 16.41 26.41
CA ASN A 23 -4.55 16.23 25.21
C ASN A 23 -5.85 17.04 25.36
N ASN A 24 -6.12 17.99 24.48
CA ASN A 24 -7.31 18.84 24.53
C ASN A 24 -8.60 18.10 24.14
N VAL A 25 -8.49 16.90 23.55
CA VAL A 25 -9.62 16.07 23.15
C VAL A 25 -10.25 15.34 24.35
N GLY A 26 -9.47 15.02 25.37
CA GLY A 26 -9.93 14.28 26.55
C GLY A 26 -8.82 14.00 27.56
N ASP A 27 -9.15 13.28 28.64
CA ASP A 27 -8.23 13.11 29.78
C ASP A 27 -7.17 12.01 29.61
N GLU A 28 -7.20 11.29 28.49
CA GLU A 28 -6.20 10.30 28.11
C GLU A 28 -5.19 10.87 27.09
N LEU A 29 -4.08 10.15 26.87
CA LEU A 29 -3.08 10.47 25.84
C LEU A 29 -2.30 11.78 26.12
N ALA A 30 -2.09 12.17 27.37
CA ALA A 30 -1.17 13.25 27.68
C ALA A 30 0.24 12.92 27.14
N ALA A 31 0.91 13.91 26.56
CA ALA A 31 2.25 13.77 26.00
C ALA A 31 3.29 14.04 27.07
N LYS A 32 4.08 13.03 27.43
CA LYS A 32 5.14 13.07 28.42
C LYS A 32 6.42 13.63 27.81
N VAL A 33 7.07 14.55 28.50
CA VAL A 33 8.42 15.00 28.14
C VAL A 33 9.44 13.91 28.47
N VAL A 34 10.25 13.53 27.47
CA VAL A 34 11.37 12.59 27.63
C VAL A 34 12.65 13.26 27.16
N GLY A 35 13.68 13.27 28.00
CA GLY A 35 14.94 13.97 27.72
C GLY A 35 14.85 15.49 27.89
N ASN A 36 15.66 16.23 27.15
CA ASN A 36 15.75 17.69 27.24
C ASN A 36 14.82 18.36 26.22
N VAL A 37 13.58 18.63 26.62
CA VAL A 37 12.60 19.40 25.83
C VAL A 37 12.30 20.70 26.57
N LYS A 38 12.43 21.83 25.87
CA LYS A 38 12.18 23.16 26.43
C LYS A 38 10.92 23.75 25.85
N SER A 39 10.03 24.23 26.73
CA SER A 39 8.96 25.15 26.33
C SER A 39 9.58 26.51 26.10
N VAL A 40 9.32 27.12 24.94
CA VAL A 40 9.85 28.42 24.54
C VAL A 40 8.76 29.24 23.87
N GLU A 41 8.96 30.55 23.78
CA GLU A 41 8.17 31.40 22.90
C GLU A 41 8.99 31.70 21.64
N TYR A 42 8.45 31.41 20.47
CA TYR A 42 9.11 31.64 19.19
C TYR A 42 8.19 32.41 18.24
N LYS A 43 8.63 33.62 17.86
CA LYS A 43 7.85 34.56 17.04
C LYS A 43 6.41 34.77 17.57
N GLY A 44 6.27 34.91 18.89
CA GLY A 44 4.98 35.16 19.56
C GLY A 44 4.08 33.93 19.71
N THR A 45 4.59 32.72 19.47
CA THR A 45 3.86 31.46 19.67
C THR A 45 4.59 30.61 20.71
N LYS A 46 3.89 30.12 21.73
CA LYS A 46 4.46 29.13 22.65
C LYS A 46 4.58 27.77 21.97
N CYS A 47 5.75 27.16 22.07
CA CYS A 47 6.04 25.89 21.43
C CYS A 47 7.07 25.08 22.23
N VAL A 48 7.32 23.85 21.78
CA VAL A 48 8.43 23.04 22.27
C VAL A 48 9.61 23.11 21.30
N ARG A 49 10.82 23.39 21.81
CA ARG A 49 12.06 23.28 21.05
C ARG A 49 12.59 21.86 21.13
N LEU A 50 12.66 21.17 19.99
CA LEU A 50 13.24 19.84 19.85
C LEU A 50 14.63 19.93 19.22
N GLY A 51 15.68 19.89 20.05
CA GLY A 51 17.08 20.00 19.62
C GLY A 51 17.77 18.66 19.32
N GLY A 52 17.06 17.54 19.37
CA GLY A 52 17.61 16.19 19.22
C GLY A 52 18.00 15.49 20.54
N GLU A 53 17.83 16.16 21.68
CA GLU A 53 18.13 15.63 23.02
C GLU A 53 16.89 15.14 23.79
N GLY A 54 15.72 15.13 23.14
CA GLY A 54 14.46 14.77 23.76
C GLY A 54 13.29 14.76 22.77
N TYR A 55 12.16 14.26 23.23
CA TYR A 55 10.91 14.13 22.47
C TYR A 55 9.70 14.14 23.41
N LEU A 56 8.51 14.22 22.83
CA LEU A 56 7.25 14.02 23.53
C LEU A 56 6.75 12.60 23.26
N GLU A 57 6.51 11.84 24.33
CA GLU A 57 6.02 10.46 24.27
C GLU A 57 4.54 10.41 24.64
N ILE A 58 3.73 9.79 23.79
CA ILE A 58 2.38 9.40 24.15
C ILE A 58 2.38 7.89 24.37
N ALA A 59 1.96 7.47 25.56
CA ALA A 59 1.87 6.05 25.91
C ALA A 59 1.02 5.29 24.89
N HIS A 60 1.38 4.02 24.63
CA HIS A 60 0.62 3.19 23.71
C HIS A 60 -0.86 3.12 24.11
N ASN A 61 -1.74 3.36 23.14
CA ASN A 61 -3.18 3.24 23.29
C ASN A 61 -3.80 2.83 21.94
N ALA A 62 -4.83 1.98 21.97
CA ALA A 62 -5.53 1.52 20.78
C ALA A 62 -6.20 2.65 19.97
N LYS A 63 -6.54 3.78 20.61
CA LYS A 63 -7.06 4.98 19.92
C LYS A 63 -6.07 5.55 18.90
N LEU A 64 -4.78 5.31 19.07
CA LEU A 64 -3.72 5.70 18.14
C LEU A 64 -3.48 4.67 17.03
N ASN A 65 -4.27 3.60 16.93
CA ASN A 65 -4.15 2.62 15.84
C ASN A 65 -5.07 3.04 14.67
N LEU A 66 -4.57 3.95 13.84
CA LEU A 66 -5.31 4.61 12.76
C LEU A 66 -5.47 3.73 11.50
N ALA A 67 -6.14 2.58 11.64
CA ALA A 67 -6.16 1.53 10.61
C ALA A 67 -7.00 1.84 9.34
N GLN A 68 -8.00 2.72 9.43
CA GLN A 68 -8.86 3.05 8.28
C GLN A 68 -8.41 4.29 7.51
N GLY A 69 -7.37 4.96 8.00
CA GLY A 69 -6.93 6.25 7.51
C GLY A 69 -6.47 7.12 8.66
N CYS A 70 -5.65 8.11 8.31
CA CYS A 70 -4.94 8.94 9.25
C CYS A 70 -4.84 10.36 8.71
N THR A 71 -4.89 11.34 9.61
CA THR A 71 -4.44 12.70 9.35
C THR A 71 -3.46 13.05 10.46
N LEU A 72 -2.23 13.35 10.07
CA LEU A 72 -1.18 13.81 10.97
C LEU A 72 -0.92 15.27 10.61
N GLU A 73 -1.03 16.17 11.57
CA GLU A 73 -0.76 17.59 11.35
C GLU A 73 0.08 18.18 12.47
N ALA A 74 0.91 19.17 12.11
CA ALA A 74 1.71 19.92 13.04
C ALA A 74 2.02 21.31 12.49
N TRP A 75 2.13 22.29 13.38
CA TRP A 75 2.87 23.51 13.09
C TRP A 75 4.34 23.28 13.43
N VAL A 76 5.23 23.56 12.48
CA VAL A 76 6.69 23.38 12.65
C VAL A 76 7.43 24.63 12.19
N ALA A 77 8.50 24.99 12.90
CA ALA A 77 9.47 26.00 12.47
C ALA A 77 10.87 25.37 12.49
N PRO A 78 11.25 24.59 11.45
CA PRO A 78 12.50 23.86 11.45
C PRO A 78 13.69 24.83 11.34
N ASP A 79 14.78 24.56 12.05
CA ASP A 79 16.08 25.18 11.74
C ASP A 79 16.59 24.62 10.38
N LYS A 80 17.83 24.96 9.99
CA LYS A 80 18.47 24.25 8.88
C LYS A 80 18.82 22.83 9.33
N ILE A 81 18.05 21.84 8.87
CA ILE A 81 18.22 20.44 9.26
C ILE A 81 19.18 19.75 8.28
N GLY A 82 20.08 18.92 8.81
CA GLY A 82 21.00 18.11 8.02
C GLY A 82 20.28 17.02 7.20
N PRO A 83 20.99 16.28 6.33
CA PRO A 83 20.37 15.34 5.39
C PRO A 83 19.54 14.22 6.05
N GLY A 84 19.77 13.92 7.34
CA GLY A 84 19.00 12.95 8.11
C GLY A 84 17.55 13.35 8.40
N GLY A 85 17.18 14.64 8.27
CA GLY A 85 15.86 15.13 8.65
C GLY A 85 15.59 15.08 10.16
N GLY A 86 14.37 15.44 10.57
CA GLY A 86 13.88 15.36 11.94
C GLY A 86 12.46 14.77 11.98
N ARG A 87 12.16 13.95 13.00
CA ARG A 87 10.83 13.37 13.21
C ARG A 87 9.86 14.45 13.71
N ILE A 88 8.65 14.46 13.15
CA ILE A 88 7.56 15.33 13.60
C ILE A 88 6.57 14.49 14.40
N ILE A 89 6.03 13.42 13.80
CA ILE A 89 5.15 12.43 14.44
C ILE A 89 5.61 11.04 14.00
N ASP A 90 5.82 10.13 14.96
CA ASP A 90 6.26 8.76 14.68
C ASP A 90 5.51 7.78 15.60
N LYS A 91 4.76 6.86 14.98
CA LYS A 91 4.24 5.66 15.64
C LYS A 91 4.56 4.45 14.77
N SER A 92 5.84 4.20 14.52
CA SER A 92 6.34 3.03 13.81
C SER A 92 7.39 2.30 14.65
N ARG A 93 7.47 0.98 14.52
CA ARG A 93 8.60 0.25 15.10
C ARG A 93 9.85 0.57 14.29
N ALA A 94 10.96 0.89 14.96
CA ALA A 94 12.22 1.23 14.30
C ALA A 94 12.62 0.16 13.26
N GLY A 95 12.97 0.62 12.06
CA GLY A 95 13.34 -0.25 10.93
C GLY A 95 12.16 -0.93 10.21
N THR A 96 10.91 -0.55 10.51
CA THR A 96 9.72 -1.10 9.86
C THR A 96 8.80 0.03 9.35
N SER A 97 7.81 -0.35 8.53
CA SER A 97 6.73 0.53 8.05
C SER A 97 5.36 0.12 8.62
N ASN A 98 5.33 -0.49 9.80
CA ASN A 98 4.13 -1.11 10.39
C ASN A 98 3.18 -0.13 11.11
N GLY A 99 3.31 1.16 10.82
CA GLY A 99 2.64 2.23 11.53
C GLY A 99 2.51 3.47 10.65
N TYR A 100 2.61 4.64 11.26
CA TYR A 100 2.58 5.90 10.53
C TYR A 100 3.66 6.86 11.00
N LEU A 101 4.07 7.72 10.07
CA LEU A 101 5.17 8.64 10.27
C LEU A 101 5.02 9.89 9.41
N LEU A 102 5.37 11.04 9.99
CA LEU A 102 5.62 12.30 9.30
C LEU A 102 6.97 12.86 9.78
N ASP A 103 7.88 13.13 8.86
CA ASP A 103 9.19 13.71 9.15
C ASP A 103 9.62 14.71 8.07
N THR A 104 10.78 15.36 8.30
CA THR A 104 11.34 16.33 7.38
C THR A 104 12.35 15.75 6.36
N TYR A 105 12.39 14.43 6.17
CA TYR A 105 13.44 13.81 5.38
C TYR A 105 13.29 14.04 3.86
N PRO A 106 14.39 14.34 3.13
CA PRO A 106 15.71 14.74 3.64
C PRO A 106 15.75 16.24 4.04
N GLY A 107 16.44 16.55 5.13
CA GLY A 107 16.65 17.93 5.58
C GLY A 107 15.37 18.65 6.01
N ASN A 108 14.96 19.64 5.22
CA ASN A 108 13.75 20.45 5.39
C ASN A 108 12.66 20.03 4.38
N SER A 109 12.66 18.78 3.92
CA SER A 109 11.65 18.23 3.02
C SER A 109 10.45 17.70 3.83
N LEU A 110 9.53 16.96 3.21
CA LEU A 110 8.50 16.21 3.92
C LEU A 110 8.45 14.78 3.41
N ARG A 111 8.31 13.83 4.34
CA ARG A 111 8.03 12.44 4.00
C ARG A 111 7.01 11.83 4.97
N MET A 112 6.08 11.11 4.36
CA MET A 112 5.13 10.24 5.03
C MET A 112 5.52 8.79 4.79
N ILE A 113 5.49 7.97 5.84
CA ILE A 113 5.63 6.51 5.73
C ILE A 113 4.41 5.88 6.39
N VAL A 114 3.73 5.02 5.65
CA VAL A 114 2.67 4.13 6.13
C VAL A 114 2.88 2.73 5.56
N GLU A 115 2.11 1.76 6.02
CA GLU A 115 2.18 0.38 5.51
C GLU A 115 1.94 0.30 3.99
N ALA A 116 1.05 1.14 3.46
CA ALA A 116 0.76 1.23 2.03
C ALA A 116 1.92 1.80 1.19
N GLY A 117 2.92 2.44 1.81
CA GLY A 117 4.10 2.95 1.13
C GLY A 117 4.64 4.27 1.67
N THR A 118 5.61 4.82 0.94
CA THR A 118 6.28 6.09 1.26
C THR A 118 5.89 7.17 0.24
N LEU A 119 5.57 8.37 0.73
CA LEU A 119 5.37 9.56 -0.09
C LEU A 119 6.34 10.66 0.38
N SER A 120 7.12 11.21 -0.54
CA SER A 120 8.08 12.28 -0.26
C SER A 120 7.82 13.50 -1.14
N TYR A 121 8.12 14.68 -0.62
CA TYR A 121 8.08 15.95 -1.34
C TYR A 121 9.26 16.83 -0.92
N GLU A 122 9.99 17.39 -1.89
CA GLU A 122 11.13 18.28 -1.65
C GLU A 122 10.64 19.67 -1.19
N ALA A 123 10.08 19.73 0.01
CA ALA A 123 9.35 20.89 0.53
C ALA A 123 10.21 22.15 0.68
N LYS A 124 11.50 21.99 1.01
CA LYS A 124 12.42 23.10 1.31
C LYS A 124 11.80 24.09 2.31
N LEU A 125 11.22 23.57 3.38
CA LEU A 125 10.60 24.37 4.44
C LEU A 125 11.60 25.47 4.88
N PRO A 126 11.24 26.76 4.77
CA PRO A 126 12.17 27.85 5.05
C PRO A 126 12.63 27.79 6.51
N PRO A 127 13.96 27.79 6.78
CA PRO A 127 14.46 27.73 8.14
C PRO A 127 13.95 28.89 9.00
N GLY A 128 13.46 28.57 10.20
CA GLY A 128 12.95 29.54 11.17
C GLY A 128 11.58 30.13 10.82
N GLU A 129 10.90 29.67 9.76
CA GLU A 129 9.53 30.08 9.45
C GLU A 129 8.53 29.01 9.86
N TRP A 130 7.41 29.46 10.43
CA TRP A 130 6.29 28.57 10.75
C TRP A 130 5.65 28.05 9.46
N ALA A 131 5.45 26.73 9.41
CA ALA A 131 4.69 26.05 8.38
C ALA A 131 3.72 25.07 9.04
N HIS A 132 2.48 25.06 8.57
CA HIS A 132 1.51 24.00 8.88
C HIS A 132 1.71 22.86 7.90
N VAL A 133 2.11 21.70 8.41
CA VAL A 133 2.38 20.51 7.60
C VAL A 133 1.37 19.43 7.92
N VAL A 134 0.81 18.81 6.89
CA VAL A 134 -0.22 17.78 7.03
C VAL A 134 0.11 16.59 6.14
N ALA A 135 -0.09 15.39 6.68
CA ALA A 135 -0.03 14.14 5.95
C ALA A 135 -1.33 13.37 6.15
N THR A 136 -1.97 12.95 5.07
CA THR A 136 -3.22 12.18 5.12
C THR A 136 -3.08 10.85 4.41
N CYS A 137 -3.65 9.78 4.98
CA CYS A 137 -3.83 8.49 4.33
C CYS A 137 -5.31 8.07 4.45
N ASP A 138 -5.89 7.49 3.39
CA ASP A 138 -7.23 6.88 3.44
C ASP A 138 -7.12 5.43 2.97
N ALA A 139 -7.58 4.47 3.78
CA ALA A 139 -7.51 3.05 3.44
C ALA A 139 -8.44 2.68 2.27
N ARG A 140 -9.44 3.50 1.94
CA ARG A 140 -10.40 3.24 0.86
C ARG A 140 -9.81 3.44 -0.53
N ASP A 141 -9.03 4.51 -0.70
CA ASP A 141 -8.35 4.80 -1.97
C ASP A 141 -6.86 4.49 -1.94
N GLY A 142 -6.30 4.18 -0.75
CA GLY A 142 -4.89 3.92 -0.51
C GLY A 142 -3.98 5.14 -0.69
N ALA A 143 -4.55 6.32 -0.95
CA ALA A 143 -3.79 7.48 -1.38
C ALA A 143 -3.26 8.27 -0.18
N ALA A 144 -1.93 8.40 -0.12
CA ALA A 144 -1.25 9.31 0.76
C ALA A 144 -1.20 10.71 0.12
N ARG A 145 -1.33 11.77 0.92
CA ARG A 145 -1.23 13.16 0.47
C ARG A 145 -0.45 14.00 1.46
N LEU A 146 0.31 14.97 0.96
CA LEU A 146 1.05 15.95 1.76
C LEU A 146 0.51 17.35 1.48
N TYR A 147 0.42 18.18 2.52
CA TYR A 147 0.02 19.57 2.43
C TYR A 147 0.98 20.48 3.21
N ILE A 148 1.14 21.71 2.69
CA ILE A 148 1.87 22.79 3.35
C ILE A 148 0.98 24.02 3.34
N ASN A 149 0.71 24.59 4.51
CA ASN A 149 -0.14 25.78 4.69
C ASN A 149 -1.49 25.66 3.98
N GLY A 150 -2.12 24.48 4.11
CA GLY A 150 -3.41 24.16 3.49
C GLY A 150 -3.37 23.81 2.00
N SER A 151 -2.23 23.94 1.32
CA SER A 151 -2.08 23.60 -0.11
C SER A 151 -1.56 22.18 -0.29
N ALA A 152 -2.20 21.38 -1.14
CA ALA A 152 -1.73 20.04 -1.48
C ALA A 152 -0.45 20.11 -2.33
N VAL A 153 0.61 19.44 -1.90
CA VAL A 153 1.94 19.48 -2.55
C VAL A 153 2.36 18.14 -3.16
N ALA A 154 1.82 17.03 -2.66
CA ALA A 154 2.08 15.70 -3.22
C ALA A 154 0.92 14.73 -2.95
N SER A 155 0.78 13.72 -3.82
CA SER A 155 -0.15 12.61 -3.66
C SER A 155 0.48 11.33 -4.20
N SER A 156 0.31 10.20 -3.52
CA SER A 156 0.57 8.89 -4.13
C SER A 156 -0.59 8.51 -5.05
N LYS A 157 -0.28 7.77 -6.12
CA LYS A 157 -1.29 7.03 -6.88
C LYS A 157 -1.39 5.65 -6.24
N ALA A 158 -2.40 5.41 -5.41
CA ALA A 158 -2.76 4.06 -5.04
C ALA A 158 -3.88 3.58 -5.97
N GLU A 159 -3.73 2.36 -6.50
CA GLU A 159 -4.81 1.70 -7.23
C GLU A 159 -5.67 0.95 -6.20
N PRO A 160 -7.00 1.18 -6.15
CA PRO A 160 -7.86 0.49 -5.21
C PRO A 160 -7.76 -1.04 -5.38
N ASP A 161 -7.81 -1.81 -4.28
CA ASP A 161 -7.75 -3.29 -4.33
C ASP A 161 -8.75 -3.89 -5.31
N ALA A 162 -9.97 -3.35 -5.35
CA ALA A 162 -11.02 -3.76 -6.28
C ALA A 162 -10.60 -3.57 -7.74
N PHE A 163 -9.84 -2.51 -8.07
CA PHE A 163 -9.30 -2.28 -9.40
C PHE A 163 -8.22 -3.32 -9.74
N VAL A 164 -7.31 -3.61 -8.82
CA VAL A 164 -6.26 -4.62 -9.00
C VAL A 164 -6.86 -6.01 -9.27
N VAL A 165 -7.82 -6.43 -8.44
CA VAL A 165 -8.52 -7.71 -8.59
C VAL A 165 -9.31 -7.76 -9.90
N SER A 166 -10.05 -6.70 -10.23
CA SER A 166 -10.82 -6.63 -11.48
C SER A 166 -9.92 -6.71 -12.70
N ARG A 167 -8.78 -6.00 -12.71
CA ARG A 167 -7.80 -6.06 -13.79
C ARG A 167 -7.21 -7.47 -13.96
N GLY A 168 -6.86 -8.14 -12.85
CA GLY A 168 -6.38 -9.52 -12.88
C GLY A 168 -7.43 -10.51 -13.41
N TYR A 169 -8.69 -10.37 -12.97
CA TYR A 169 -9.80 -11.18 -13.45
C TYR A 169 -10.06 -11.00 -14.96
N VAL A 170 -10.09 -9.74 -15.43
CA VAL A 170 -10.27 -9.43 -16.86
C VAL A 170 -9.11 -9.99 -17.69
N LEU A 171 -7.86 -9.85 -17.22
CA LEU A 171 -6.69 -10.41 -17.90
C LEU A 171 -6.77 -11.93 -17.99
N GLN A 172 -7.13 -12.62 -16.90
CA GLN A 172 -7.29 -14.07 -16.90
C GLN A 172 -8.37 -14.52 -17.91
N ARG A 173 -9.52 -13.83 -17.96
CA ARG A 173 -10.57 -14.12 -18.94
C ARG A 173 -10.14 -13.86 -20.37
N TRP A 174 -9.37 -12.80 -20.61
CA TRP A 174 -8.81 -12.50 -21.93
C TRP A 174 -7.86 -13.61 -22.39
N ILE A 175 -6.91 -14.04 -21.54
CA ILE A 175 -5.99 -15.16 -21.85
C ILE A 175 -6.77 -16.44 -22.15
N ASN A 176 -7.78 -16.76 -21.34
CA ASN A 176 -8.64 -17.92 -21.56
C ASN A 176 -9.42 -17.83 -22.87
N ALA A 177 -9.96 -16.66 -23.20
CA ALA A 177 -10.70 -16.43 -24.44
C ALA A 177 -9.82 -16.58 -25.69
N CYS A 178 -8.55 -16.16 -25.63
CA CYS A 178 -7.61 -16.31 -26.73
C CYS A 178 -7.24 -17.79 -26.97
N GLY A 179 -7.09 -18.59 -25.91
CA GLY A 179 -6.76 -20.02 -26.04
C GLY A 179 -7.95 -20.99 -26.11
N GLY A 180 -9.15 -20.55 -25.71
CA GLY A 180 -10.26 -21.43 -25.32
C GLY A 180 -11.27 -21.78 -26.42
N ARG A 181 -11.04 -21.38 -27.67
CA ARG A 181 -11.95 -21.67 -28.80
C ARG A 181 -11.35 -22.61 -29.86
N GLY A 182 -10.22 -23.23 -29.53
CA GLY A 182 -9.56 -24.21 -30.40
C GLY A 182 -10.32 -25.54 -30.51
N ALA A 183 -9.78 -26.43 -31.36
CA ALA A 183 -10.28 -27.80 -31.49
C ALA A 183 -10.04 -28.64 -30.23
N TYR A 184 -9.01 -28.31 -29.45
CA TYR A 184 -8.62 -28.98 -28.21
C TYR A 184 -8.68 -28.02 -27.02
N PRO A 185 -8.68 -28.52 -25.78
CA PRO A 185 -8.74 -27.68 -24.59
C PRO A 185 -7.54 -26.72 -24.50
N ILE A 186 -7.70 -25.59 -23.80
CA ILE A 186 -6.57 -24.73 -23.40
C ILE A 186 -5.44 -25.58 -22.82
N LYS A 187 -4.25 -25.41 -23.39
CA LYS A 187 -3.06 -26.12 -22.95
C LYS A 187 -2.48 -25.47 -21.69
N PHE A 188 -2.34 -26.26 -20.62
CA PHE A 188 -1.95 -25.74 -19.29
C PHE A 188 -0.49 -25.26 -19.22
N ASN A 189 0.40 -25.74 -20.08
CA ASN A 189 1.85 -25.47 -20.07
C ASN A 189 2.25 -24.47 -21.15
N GLY A 190 1.54 -23.34 -21.23
CA GLY A 190 1.89 -22.22 -22.11
C GLY A 190 0.76 -21.68 -22.99
N SER A 191 -0.37 -22.39 -23.08
CA SER A 191 -1.53 -22.00 -23.90
C SER A 191 -1.09 -21.68 -25.35
N ILE A 192 -1.56 -20.55 -25.90
CA ILE A 192 -1.22 -20.01 -27.21
C ILE A 192 0.00 -19.07 -27.19
N PHE A 193 0.60 -18.83 -26.02
CA PHE A 193 1.73 -17.91 -25.84
C PHE A 193 3.08 -18.63 -25.75
N THR A 194 3.13 -19.87 -26.22
CA THR A 194 4.39 -20.59 -26.43
C THR A 194 5.01 -20.12 -27.74
N VAL A 195 6.26 -19.68 -27.68
CA VAL A 195 7.04 -19.20 -28.82
C VAL A 195 8.36 -19.97 -28.89
N ASP A 196 8.99 -19.96 -30.06
CA ASP A 196 10.32 -20.54 -30.26
C ASP A 196 11.31 -19.94 -29.24
N ALA A 197 12.09 -20.80 -28.59
CA ALA A 197 13.05 -20.41 -27.56
C ALA A 197 14.34 -21.22 -27.65
N GLN A 198 15.47 -20.57 -27.35
CA GLN A 198 16.78 -21.20 -27.19
C GLN A 198 17.21 -21.07 -25.72
N ILE A 199 17.42 -22.19 -25.02
CA ILE A 199 17.91 -22.18 -23.63
C ILE A 199 19.20 -23.01 -23.59
N GLY A 200 20.34 -22.31 -23.49
CA GLY A 200 21.64 -22.95 -23.65
C GLY A 200 21.78 -23.58 -25.05
N ASN A 201 22.12 -24.87 -25.09
CA ASN A 201 22.26 -25.61 -26.33
C ASN A 201 20.95 -26.27 -26.81
N GLU A 202 19.83 -26.09 -26.08
CA GLU A 202 18.54 -26.67 -26.43
C GLU A 202 17.66 -25.68 -27.19
N HIS A 203 17.08 -26.15 -28.30
CA HIS A 203 16.10 -25.44 -29.11
C HIS A 203 14.70 -25.98 -28.83
N PHE A 204 13.75 -25.10 -28.60
CA PHE A 204 12.33 -25.40 -28.40
C PHE A 204 11.53 -24.66 -29.46
N ASP A 205 10.80 -25.38 -30.30
CA ASP A 205 9.89 -24.78 -31.26
C ASP A 205 8.56 -24.36 -30.60
N GLY A 206 7.73 -23.63 -31.34
CA GLY A 206 6.42 -23.15 -30.88
C GLY A 206 5.43 -24.26 -30.54
N ASP A 207 5.70 -25.51 -30.93
CA ASP A 207 4.89 -26.69 -30.62
C ASP A 207 5.41 -27.45 -29.39
N TYR A 208 6.65 -27.20 -28.95
CA TYR A 208 7.21 -27.81 -27.76
C TYR A 208 6.38 -27.46 -26.52
N ARG A 209 6.15 -28.47 -25.68
CA ARG A 209 5.43 -28.32 -24.41
C ARG A 209 6.20 -29.01 -23.29
N ARG A 210 6.72 -28.22 -22.34
CA ARG A 210 7.37 -28.75 -21.13
C ARG A 210 6.36 -29.57 -20.33
N TRP A 211 6.72 -30.82 -19.98
CA TRP A 211 5.82 -31.83 -19.41
C TRP A 211 4.83 -32.48 -20.41
N GLY A 212 5.12 -32.36 -21.70
CA GLY A 212 4.55 -33.18 -22.76
C GLY A 212 3.24 -32.67 -23.37
N GLY A 213 2.82 -33.38 -24.42
CA GLY A 213 1.63 -33.09 -25.23
C GLY A 213 0.30 -33.56 -24.62
N MET A 214 0.31 -34.31 -23.51
CA MET A 214 -0.89 -34.89 -22.91
C MET A 214 -1.75 -33.85 -22.16
N TYR A 215 -3.08 -34.05 -22.17
CA TYR A 215 -4.03 -33.25 -21.41
C TYR A 215 -4.32 -33.90 -20.05
N TRP A 216 -3.41 -33.72 -19.10
CA TRP A 216 -3.58 -34.22 -17.73
C TRP A 216 -4.71 -33.46 -17.03
N TRP A 217 -5.77 -34.17 -16.59
CA TRP A 217 -6.93 -33.54 -15.93
C TRP A 217 -6.53 -32.62 -14.77
N GLN A 218 -5.54 -33.04 -13.97
CA GLN A 218 -5.04 -32.27 -12.82
C GLN A 218 -4.42 -30.91 -13.22
N ASN A 219 -4.05 -30.71 -14.48
CA ASN A 219 -3.54 -29.43 -14.95
C ASN A 219 -4.55 -28.74 -15.87
N THR A 220 -5.20 -29.51 -16.74
CA THR A 220 -6.21 -29.03 -17.68
C THR A 220 -7.43 -28.43 -16.98
N ARG A 221 -7.79 -28.82 -15.75
CA ARG A 221 -8.91 -28.19 -15.06
C ARG A 221 -8.63 -26.74 -14.61
N LEU A 222 -7.37 -26.32 -14.44
CA LEU A 222 -7.04 -25.02 -13.84
C LEU A 222 -7.58 -23.82 -14.65
N PRO A 223 -7.41 -23.76 -15.99
CA PRO A 223 -8.02 -22.68 -16.78
C PRO A 223 -9.56 -22.72 -16.79
N TYR A 224 -10.15 -23.90 -16.57
CA TYR A 224 -11.60 -24.14 -16.71
C TYR A 224 -12.37 -24.00 -15.40
N TRP A 225 -11.70 -24.07 -14.25
CA TRP A 225 -12.34 -24.10 -12.93
C TRP A 225 -13.22 -22.87 -12.68
N SER A 226 -12.80 -21.70 -13.15
CA SER A 226 -13.51 -20.43 -12.98
C SER A 226 -14.57 -20.15 -14.04
N MET A 227 -14.60 -20.90 -15.15
CA MET A 227 -15.47 -20.64 -16.29
C MET A 227 -16.97 -20.80 -15.95
N PRO A 228 -17.41 -21.83 -15.20
CA PRO A 228 -18.82 -21.94 -14.78
C PRO A 228 -19.29 -20.72 -13.98
N ALA A 229 -18.48 -20.26 -13.02
CA ALA A 229 -18.80 -19.10 -12.21
C ALA A 229 -18.81 -17.79 -13.02
N SER A 230 -18.03 -17.74 -14.10
CA SER A 230 -17.94 -16.58 -14.99
C SER A 230 -18.98 -16.59 -16.13
N GLY A 231 -19.77 -17.67 -16.25
CA GLY A 231 -20.72 -17.86 -17.34
C GLY A 231 -20.08 -18.18 -18.70
N ASP A 232 -18.79 -18.53 -18.72
CA ASP A 232 -17.99 -18.79 -19.94
C ASP A 232 -18.24 -20.20 -20.50
N PHE A 233 -19.51 -20.58 -20.68
CA PHE A 233 -19.89 -21.94 -21.10
C PHE A 233 -19.47 -22.28 -22.54
N ASP A 234 -19.28 -21.28 -23.40
CA ASP A 234 -18.75 -21.45 -24.74
C ASP A 234 -17.29 -21.92 -24.71
N LEU A 235 -16.48 -21.34 -23.81
CA LEU A 235 -15.07 -21.72 -23.63
C LEU A 235 -14.91 -23.13 -23.04
N MET A 236 -15.94 -23.71 -22.42
CA MET A 236 -15.92 -25.07 -21.91
C MET A 236 -16.08 -26.15 -23.01
N GLN A 237 -16.58 -25.77 -24.19
CA GLN A 237 -16.93 -26.74 -25.24
C GLN A 237 -15.75 -27.59 -25.73
N PRO A 238 -14.52 -27.08 -25.92
CA PRO A 238 -13.38 -27.91 -26.33
C PRO A 238 -13.05 -29.01 -25.32
N LEU A 239 -13.17 -28.73 -24.01
CA LEU A 239 -12.97 -29.72 -22.95
C LEU A 239 -13.97 -30.87 -23.05
N PHE A 240 -15.26 -30.54 -23.13
CA PHE A 240 -16.30 -31.56 -23.24
C PHE A 240 -16.21 -32.34 -24.56
N ARG A 241 -15.92 -31.68 -25.67
CA ARG A 241 -15.72 -32.34 -26.96
C ARG A 241 -14.56 -33.32 -26.94
N MET A 242 -13.43 -32.97 -26.31
CA MET A 242 -12.28 -33.89 -26.19
C MET A 242 -12.68 -35.19 -25.50
N TYR A 243 -13.33 -35.11 -24.33
CA TYR A 243 -13.78 -36.30 -23.60
C TYR A 243 -14.92 -37.06 -24.32
N LYS A 244 -15.85 -36.35 -24.96
CA LYS A 244 -16.92 -36.98 -25.74
C LYS A 244 -16.36 -37.77 -26.93
N ASN A 245 -15.40 -37.21 -27.64
CA ASN A 245 -14.85 -37.82 -28.86
C ASN A 245 -14.00 -39.06 -28.55
N VAL A 246 -13.40 -39.17 -27.36
CA VAL A 246 -12.63 -40.36 -26.98
C VAL A 246 -13.50 -41.53 -26.50
N LEU A 247 -14.80 -41.34 -26.31
CA LEU A 247 -15.70 -42.36 -25.76
C LEU A 247 -15.72 -43.66 -26.59
N GLY A 248 -15.62 -43.57 -27.92
CA GLY A 248 -15.55 -44.75 -28.79
C GLY A 248 -14.34 -45.62 -28.45
N LEU A 249 -13.16 -45.02 -28.43
CA LEU A 249 -11.91 -45.68 -28.04
C LEU A 249 -11.99 -46.26 -26.62
N CYS A 250 -12.56 -45.52 -25.67
CA CYS A 250 -12.71 -46.01 -24.30
C CYS A 250 -13.62 -47.23 -24.19
N ARG A 251 -14.70 -47.29 -24.97
CA ARG A 251 -15.60 -48.46 -25.02
C ARG A 251 -14.88 -49.69 -25.58
N ASP A 252 -14.06 -49.51 -26.61
CA ASP A 252 -13.31 -50.64 -27.18
C ASP A 252 -12.25 -51.19 -26.23
N LYS A 253 -11.68 -50.35 -25.34
CA LYS A 253 -10.77 -50.80 -24.27
C LYS A 253 -11.44 -51.62 -23.16
N THR A 254 -12.77 -51.60 -23.08
CA THR A 254 -13.54 -52.31 -22.06
C THR A 254 -14.13 -53.64 -22.54
N LYS A 255 -13.88 -54.00 -23.80
CA LYS A 255 -14.22 -55.31 -24.37
C LYS A 255 -13.02 -56.25 -24.21
#